data_AF-A0A928JLN7-F1
#
_entry.id   AF-A0A928JLN7-F1
#
_cell.length_a   1.000
_cell.length_b   1.000
_cell.length_c   1.000
_cell.angle_alpha   90.00
_cell.angle_beta   90.00
_cell.angle_gamma   90.00
#
_symmetry.space_group_name_H-M   'P 1'
#
loop_
_entity.id
_entity.type
_entity.pdbx_description
1 polymer ?
#
loop_
_entity_poly.entity_id
_entity_poly.type
_entity_poly.pdbx_seq_one_letter_code
_entity_poly.pdbx_strand_id
1 'polypeptide(L)'
;MKETICTIPINDIFMEKQGCPFCRMYQMLENQYATFITGSAMMDPETRVQTNKKGFCKKHFEKITEVGKRLPNALILQTHLQYILDNYFPKNTHSKPDKKKLVALDEMLHTCYVCDRIQNDVEHFLRTVFKEWETNPEFRKLYQEQEFICLEHYQQVSTISLKGVPAKHLADFHKDTADLAKKQLELLIGDTTHFCNMFDYRNRDADWGNSKDAIERDLRFLAGIPVPEENNEPSP
;
A
#
# COMPACT_ATOMS: atom_id res chain seq x y z
N MET A 1 -9.58 19.42 14.01
CA MET A 1 -9.37 19.46 12.54
C MET A 1 -8.74 18.14 12.16
N LYS A 2 -9.33 17.38 11.21
CA LYS A 2 -8.67 16.19 10.67
C LYS A 2 -7.57 16.71 9.73
N GLU A 3 -6.35 16.81 10.22
CA GLU A 3 -5.19 17.06 9.37
C GLU A 3 -5.03 15.84 8.47
N THR A 4 -5.60 15.91 7.26
CA THR A 4 -5.18 15.06 6.16
C THR A 4 -3.76 15.50 5.82
N ILE A 5 -2.79 14.69 6.22
CA ILE A 5 -1.35 14.95 6.08
C ILE A 5 -0.93 15.05 4.59
N CYS A 6 -1.83 14.73 3.67
CA CYS A 6 -1.48 14.43 2.28
C CYS A 6 -2.30 15.26 1.29
N THR A 7 -1.86 16.49 0.98
CA THR A 7 -2.16 17.11 -0.32
C THR A 7 -1.16 16.56 -1.34
N ILE A 8 -1.23 15.27 -1.66
CA ILE A 8 -0.36 14.70 -2.69
C ILE A 8 -0.89 15.17 -4.06
N PRO A 9 -0.09 15.87 -4.87
CA PRO A 9 -0.52 16.25 -6.21
C PRO A 9 -0.71 14.98 -7.03
N ILE A 10 -1.95 14.74 -7.45
CA ILE A 10 -2.31 13.53 -8.22
C ILE A 10 -1.49 13.47 -9.50
N ASN A 11 -1.26 14.61 -10.14
CA ASN A 11 -0.45 14.69 -11.35
C ASN A 11 0.96 14.14 -11.13
N ASP A 12 1.61 14.41 -10.00
CA ASP A 12 2.99 13.95 -9.75
C ASP A 12 3.05 12.41 -9.68
N ILE A 13 2.06 11.77 -9.05
CA ILE A 13 1.99 10.30 -8.97
C ILE A 13 1.83 9.67 -10.36
N PHE A 14 1.00 10.28 -11.22
CA PHE A 14 0.68 9.72 -12.54
C PHE A 14 1.68 10.17 -13.63
N MET A 15 2.47 11.21 -13.41
CA MET A 15 3.53 11.63 -14.35
C MET A 15 4.63 10.57 -14.44
N GLU A 16 4.95 9.94 -13.33
CA GLU A 16 5.92 8.84 -13.28
C GLU A 16 5.22 7.55 -13.77
N LYS A 17 5.20 7.33 -15.09
CA LYS A 17 4.44 6.25 -15.75
C LYS A 17 4.96 4.82 -15.47
N GLN A 18 5.91 4.66 -14.56
CA GLN A 18 6.54 3.38 -14.24
C GLN A 18 5.76 2.65 -13.13
N GLY A 19 5.45 1.37 -13.32
CA GLY A 19 4.71 0.56 -12.37
C GLY A 19 3.26 1.00 -12.17
N CYS A 20 2.67 0.59 -11.04
CA CYS A 20 1.31 0.96 -10.68
C CYS A 20 1.29 2.29 -9.89
N PRO A 21 0.55 3.33 -10.35
CA PRO A 21 0.52 4.63 -9.68
C PRO A 21 -0.06 4.55 -8.26
N PHE A 22 -1.00 3.64 -8.02
CA PHE A 22 -1.61 3.44 -6.71
C PHE A 22 -0.65 2.77 -5.72
N CYS A 23 0.23 1.85 -6.18
CA CYS A 23 1.31 1.31 -5.35
C CYS A 23 2.28 2.41 -4.92
N ARG A 24 2.67 3.30 -5.86
CA ARG A 24 3.52 4.46 -5.56
C ARG A 24 2.87 5.35 -4.50
N MET A 25 1.60 5.72 -4.71
CA MET A 25 0.85 6.50 -3.75
C MET A 25 0.81 5.81 -2.37
N TYR A 26 0.50 4.52 -2.32
CA TYR A 26 0.46 3.77 -1.06
C TYR A 26 1.80 3.82 -0.34
N GLN A 27 2.91 3.62 -1.06
CA GLN A 27 4.26 3.70 -0.51
C GLN A 27 4.60 5.10 0.01
N MET A 28 4.21 6.16 -0.73
CA MET A 28 4.37 7.55 -0.29
C MET A 28 3.61 7.80 1.01
N LEU A 29 2.34 7.38 1.09
CA LEU A 29 1.52 7.50 2.30
C LEU A 29 2.14 6.72 3.46
N GLU A 30 2.55 5.48 3.23
CA GLU A 30 3.19 4.64 4.25
C GLU A 30 4.45 5.28 4.82
N ASN A 31 5.32 5.82 3.96
CA ASN A 31 6.53 6.55 4.36
C ASN A 31 6.22 7.83 5.13
N GLN A 32 5.24 8.62 4.67
CA GLN A 32 4.81 9.84 5.35
C GLN A 32 4.23 9.55 6.73
N TYR A 33 3.35 8.56 6.85
CA TYR A 33 2.77 8.16 8.13
C TYR A 33 3.80 7.58 9.09
N ALA A 34 4.74 6.75 8.60
CA ALA A 34 5.83 6.24 9.42
C ALA A 34 6.71 7.39 9.96
N THR A 35 7.05 8.37 9.11
CA THR A 35 7.83 9.54 9.50
C THR A 35 7.07 10.44 10.47
N PHE A 36 5.78 10.66 10.22
CA PHE A 36 4.91 11.46 11.07
C PHE A 36 4.81 10.88 12.49
N ILE A 37 4.56 9.57 12.59
CA ILE A 37 4.40 8.86 13.87
C ILE A 37 5.69 8.84 14.68
N THR A 38 6.83 8.65 14.01
CA THR A 38 8.15 8.63 14.65
C THR A 38 8.72 10.03 14.90
N GLY A 39 8.10 11.07 14.33
CA GLY A 39 8.49 12.47 14.46
C GLY A 39 7.58 13.26 15.38
N SER A 40 6.90 14.26 14.81
CA SER A 40 6.12 15.26 15.56
C SER A 40 4.87 14.69 16.22
N ALA A 41 4.22 13.70 15.61
CA ALA A 41 2.96 13.14 16.13
C ALA A 41 3.13 12.44 17.47
N MET A 42 4.33 11.93 17.74
CA MET A 42 4.66 11.35 19.04
C MET A 42 4.61 12.38 20.16
N MET A 43 4.56 13.69 19.90
CA MET A 43 4.36 14.70 20.94
C MET A 43 2.88 14.98 21.24
N ASP A 44 1.97 14.56 20.36
CA ASP A 44 0.53 14.75 20.52
C ASP A 44 -0.10 13.66 21.42
N PRO A 45 -0.70 14.03 22.56
CA PRO A 45 -1.37 13.07 23.45
C PRO A 45 -2.51 12.29 22.79
N GLU A 46 -3.28 12.91 21.89
CA GLU A 46 -4.41 12.23 21.24
C GLU A 46 -3.93 11.11 20.33
N THR A 47 -2.90 11.38 19.53
CA THR A 47 -2.27 10.38 18.67
C THR A 47 -1.71 9.22 19.49
N ARG A 48 -1.03 9.48 20.62
CA ARG A 48 -0.52 8.42 21.52
C ARG A 48 -1.62 7.51 22.04
N VAL A 49 -2.76 8.07 22.45
CA VAL A 49 -3.90 7.26 22.93
C VAL A 49 -4.43 6.37 21.81
N GLN A 50 -4.54 6.89 20.59
CA GLN A 50 -5.02 6.11 19.44
C GLN A 50 -4.04 5.01 19.03
N THR A 51 -2.74 5.31 18.97
CA THR A 51 -1.70 4.33 18.62
C THR A 51 -1.59 3.24 19.68
N ASN A 52 -1.73 3.59 20.96
CA ASN A 52 -1.67 2.60 22.04
C ASN A 52 -2.87 1.65 22.03
N LYS A 53 -4.06 2.17 21.72
CA LYS A 53 -5.28 1.37 21.62
C LYS A 53 -5.26 0.43 20.41
N LYS A 54 -4.87 0.92 19.24
CA LYS A 54 -4.92 0.16 17.97
C LYS A 54 -3.67 -0.67 17.68
N GLY A 55 -2.52 -0.26 18.21
CA GLY A 55 -1.24 -0.88 17.88
C GLY A 55 -0.85 -0.73 16.40
N PHE A 56 0.09 -1.58 15.98
CA PHE A 56 0.60 -1.64 14.63
C PHE A 56 0.63 -3.10 14.14
N CYS A 57 0.46 -3.33 12.83
CA CYS A 57 0.68 -4.64 12.25
C CYS A 57 2.19 -4.92 12.14
N LYS A 58 2.56 -6.18 11.90
CA LYS A 58 3.96 -6.60 11.72
C LYS A 58 4.73 -5.70 10.74
N LYS A 59 4.17 -5.46 9.54
CA LYS A 59 4.77 -4.62 8.49
C LYS A 59 5.04 -3.20 9.00
N HIS A 60 4.08 -2.59 9.69
CA HIS A 60 4.23 -1.22 10.17
C HIS A 60 5.12 -1.11 11.42
N PHE A 61 5.21 -2.15 12.25
CA PHE A 61 6.25 -2.20 13.28
C PHE A 61 7.64 -2.17 12.64
N GLU A 62 7.90 -3.04 11.66
CA GLU A 62 9.17 -3.07 10.92
C GLU A 62 9.46 -1.70 10.28
N LYS A 63 8.48 -1.11 9.59
CA LYS A 63 8.63 0.18 8.92
C LYS A 63 8.93 1.35 9.86
N ILE A 64 8.21 1.43 10.98
CA ILE A 64 8.43 2.47 12.00
C ILE A 64 9.82 2.30 12.63
N THR A 65 10.28 1.06 12.83
CA THR A 65 11.62 0.82 13.36
C THR A 65 12.73 1.16 12.38
N GLU A 66 12.49 1.00 11.07
CA GLU A 66 13.42 1.35 10.00
C GLU A 66 13.55 2.89 9.86
N VAL A 67 12.42 3.61 9.81
CA VAL A 67 12.39 5.06 9.57
C VAL A 67 12.72 5.86 10.83
N GLY A 68 12.23 5.41 11.99
CA GLY A 68 12.29 6.16 13.23
C GLY A 68 13.65 6.10 13.94
N LYS A 69 13.99 7.18 14.65
CA LYS A 69 15.14 7.18 15.57
C LYS A 69 14.88 6.28 16.78
N ARG A 70 15.96 5.80 17.42
CA ARG A 70 15.91 4.91 18.59
C ARG A 70 15.01 5.43 19.72
N LEU A 71 15.15 6.71 20.09
CA LEU A 71 14.40 7.29 21.21
C LEU A 71 12.89 7.43 20.94
N PRO A 72 12.43 8.05 19.84
CA PRO A 72 11.00 8.07 19.51
C PRO A 72 10.39 6.69 19.49
N ASN A 73 11.03 5.72 18.83
CA ASN A 73 10.56 4.33 18.77
C ASN A 73 10.44 3.72 20.17
N ALA A 74 11.42 3.94 21.05
CA ALA A 74 11.36 3.47 22.43
C ALA A 74 10.19 4.08 23.21
N LEU A 75 9.87 5.36 23.01
CA LEU A 75 8.74 6.02 23.66
C LEU A 75 7.38 5.48 23.18
N ILE A 76 7.25 5.22 21.87
CA ILE A 76 6.05 4.57 21.30
C ILE A 76 5.85 3.22 21.97
N LEU A 77 6.90 2.39 21.95
CA LEU A 77 6.85 1.03 22.48
C LEU A 77 6.63 1.03 23.98
N GLN A 78 7.27 1.92 24.74
CA GLN A 78 7.10 2.00 26.19
C GLN A 78 5.62 2.20 26.57
N THR A 79 4.97 3.19 25.96
CA THR A 79 3.57 3.50 26.28
C THR A 79 2.60 2.43 25.78
N HIS A 80 2.87 1.82 24.63
CA HIS A 80 2.06 0.73 24.09
C HIS A 80 2.19 -0.56 24.92
N LEU A 81 3.41 -0.93 25.33
CA LEU A 81 3.66 -2.08 26.21
C LEU A 81 2.97 -1.91 27.56
N GLN A 82 3.05 -0.72 28.15
CA GLN A 82 2.35 -0.41 29.40
C GLN A 82 0.83 -0.50 29.22
N TYR A 83 0.29 0.04 28.12
CA TYR A 83 -1.13 -0.08 27.80
C TYR A 83 -1.57 -1.55 27.67
N ILE A 84 -0.76 -2.40 27.03
CA ILE A 84 -1.08 -3.82 26.88
C ILE A 84 -1.13 -4.52 28.25
N LEU A 85 -0.12 -4.26 29.09
CA LEU A 85 -0.03 -4.83 30.43
C LEU A 85 -1.25 -4.44 31.27
N ASP A 86 -1.65 -3.18 31.24
CA ASP A 86 -2.74 -2.67 32.07
C ASP A 86 -4.13 -3.15 31.62
N ASN A 87 -4.36 -3.28 30.31
CA ASN A 87 -5.67 -3.61 29.77
C ASN A 87 -5.90 -5.12 29.58
N TYR A 88 -4.92 -5.84 29.03
CA TYR A 88 -5.12 -7.22 28.57
C TYR A 88 -4.59 -8.27 29.55
N PHE A 89 -3.63 -7.93 30.41
CA PHE A 89 -3.07 -8.89 31.36
C PHE A 89 -3.78 -8.84 32.72
N PRO A 90 -3.92 -9.97 33.43
CA PRO A 90 -4.44 -9.99 34.79
C PRO A 90 -3.34 -9.60 35.79
N LYS A 91 -3.71 -8.92 36.87
CA LYS A 91 -2.79 -8.61 37.99
C LYS A 91 -2.33 -9.89 38.73
N ASN A 92 -3.15 -10.93 38.71
CA ASN A 92 -2.81 -12.24 39.29
C ASN A 92 -2.81 -13.31 38.17
N THR A 93 -1.65 -13.87 37.91
CA THR A 93 -1.40 -14.89 36.88
C THR A 93 -1.89 -16.29 37.25
N HIS A 94 -2.25 -16.52 38.52
CA HIS A 94 -2.81 -17.79 38.98
C HIS A 94 -4.34 -17.91 38.77
N SER A 95 -4.92 -17.03 37.96
CA SER A 95 -6.35 -17.06 37.63
C SER A 95 -6.60 -17.71 36.27
N LYS A 96 -7.80 -18.24 36.06
CA LYS A 96 -8.22 -18.76 34.76
C LYS A 96 -8.20 -17.64 33.70
N PRO A 97 -7.91 -17.94 32.43
CA PRO A 97 -7.92 -16.94 31.37
C PRO A 97 -9.28 -16.23 31.24
N ASP A 98 -9.26 -14.91 31.12
CA ASP A 98 -10.47 -14.11 30.90
C ASP A 98 -10.80 -14.06 29.41
N LYS A 99 -11.89 -14.73 29.02
CA LYS A 99 -12.37 -14.78 27.63
C LYS A 99 -12.59 -13.38 27.04
N LYS A 100 -13.07 -12.41 27.81
CA LYS A 100 -13.32 -11.05 27.30
C LYS A 100 -12.02 -10.34 26.96
N LYS A 101 -11.01 -10.47 27.81
CA LYS A 101 -9.68 -9.91 27.56
C LYS A 101 -8.98 -10.56 26.37
N LEU A 102 -9.15 -11.87 26.18
CA LEU A 102 -8.59 -12.57 25.02
C LEU A 102 -9.22 -12.11 23.70
N VAL A 103 -10.54 -11.91 23.66
CA VAL A 103 -11.20 -11.37 22.46
C VAL A 103 -10.72 -9.95 22.17
N ALA A 104 -10.63 -9.09 23.19
CA ALA A 104 -10.14 -7.72 23.00
C ALA A 104 -8.65 -7.68 22.59
N LEU A 105 -7.83 -8.62 23.08
CA LEU A 105 -6.43 -8.77 22.66
C LEU A 105 -6.35 -9.21 21.19
N ASP A 106 -7.17 -10.17 20.78
CA ASP A 106 -7.25 -10.63 19.40
C ASP A 106 -7.66 -9.51 18.44
N GLU A 107 -8.68 -8.72 18.80
CA GLU A 107 -9.08 -7.53 18.05
C GLU A 107 -7.91 -6.55 17.88
N MET A 108 -7.17 -6.25 18.96
CA MET A 108 -6.03 -5.33 18.90
C MET A 108 -4.90 -5.86 18.01
N LEU A 109 -4.61 -7.16 18.05
CA LEU A 109 -3.59 -7.80 17.20
C LEU A 109 -3.90 -7.71 15.71
N HIS A 110 -5.17 -7.54 15.33
CA HIS A 110 -5.63 -7.45 13.94
C HIS A 110 -5.95 -6.01 13.51
N THR A 111 -5.74 -5.02 14.37
CA THR A 111 -5.87 -3.60 14.01
C THR A 111 -4.50 -2.95 13.78
N CYS A 112 -4.47 -1.87 13.00
CA CYS A 112 -3.26 -1.09 12.82
C CYS A 112 -3.61 0.38 12.59
N TYR A 113 -3.05 1.26 13.44
CA TYR A 113 -3.26 2.70 13.33
C TYR A 113 -2.86 3.24 11.95
N VAL A 114 -1.71 2.79 11.40
CA VAL A 114 -1.21 3.25 10.10
C VAL A 114 -2.06 2.73 8.95
N CYS A 115 -2.42 1.43 8.95
CA CYS A 115 -3.30 0.86 7.92
C CYS A 115 -4.61 1.64 7.83
N ASP A 116 -5.26 1.91 8.98
CA ASP A 116 -6.52 2.64 9.01
C ASP A 116 -6.38 4.03 8.39
N ARG A 117 -5.26 4.72 8.66
CA ARG A 117 -5.01 6.07 8.12
C ARG A 117 -4.77 6.02 6.62
N ILE A 118 -3.91 5.12 6.16
CA ILE A 118 -3.66 4.93 4.73
C ILE A 118 -4.96 4.58 4.00
N GLN A 119 -5.75 3.64 4.52
CA GLN A 119 -7.00 3.22 3.87
C GLN A 119 -7.99 4.38 3.71
N ASN A 120 -8.12 5.24 4.74
CA ASN A 120 -8.96 6.43 4.64
C ASN A 120 -8.46 7.39 3.55
N ASP A 121 -7.16 7.65 3.49
CA ASP A 121 -6.57 8.55 2.50
C ASP A 121 -6.64 7.97 1.08
N VAL A 122 -6.45 6.66 0.91
CA VAL A 122 -6.60 5.97 -0.38
C VAL A 122 -8.01 6.15 -0.93
N GLU A 123 -9.06 6.03 -0.09
CA GLU A 123 -10.43 6.25 -0.54
C GLU A 123 -10.64 7.70 -1.01
N HIS A 124 -10.12 8.68 -0.27
CA HIS A 124 -10.18 10.09 -0.66
C HIS A 124 -9.40 10.38 -1.95
N PHE A 125 -8.22 9.79 -2.09
CA PHE A 125 -7.40 9.92 -3.29
C PHE A 125 -8.12 9.36 -4.52
N LEU A 126 -8.68 8.15 -4.42
CA LEU A 126 -9.38 7.50 -5.52
C LEU A 126 -10.60 8.30 -5.99
N ARG A 127 -11.34 8.91 -5.06
CA ARG A 127 -12.43 9.85 -5.41
C ARG A 127 -11.94 11.05 -6.19
N THR A 128 -10.75 11.55 -5.85
CA THR A 128 -10.15 12.70 -6.53
C THR A 128 -9.59 12.32 -7.91
N VAL A 129 -8.95 11.15 -8.03
CA VAL A 129 -8.54 10.56 -9.32
C VAL A 129 -9.72 10.45 -10.26
N PHE A 130 -10.86 9.93 -9.78
CA PHE A 130 -12.04 9.84 -10.62
C PHE A 130 -12.55 11.22 -11.07
N LYS A 131 -12.60 12.20 -10.17
CA LYS A 131 -13.04 13.56 -10.49
C LYS A 131 -12.14 14.21 -11.54
N GLU A 132 -10.83 14.06 -11.41
CA GLU A 132 -9.86 14.51 -12.41
C GLU A 132 -10.06 13.76 -13.73
N TRP A 133 -10.25 12.44 -13.69
CA TRP A 133 -10.53 11.65 -14.90
C TRP A 133 -11.82 12.08 -15.61
N GLU A 134 -12.89 12.47 -14.88
CA GLU A 134 -14.15 12.94 -15.46
C GLU A 134 -14.00 14.33 -16.09
N THR A 135 -13.29 15.24 -15.42
CA THR A 135 -13.29 16.67 -15.77
C THR A 135 -12.10 17.11 -16.60
N ASN A 136 -10.99 16.38 -16.58
CA ASN A 136 -9.73 16.76 -17.19
C ASN A 136 -9.30 15.76 -18.28
N PRO A 137 -9.49 16.10 -19.57
CA PRO A 137 -9.11 15.23 -20.69
C PRO A 137 -7.62 14.87 -20.73
N GLU A 138 -6.74 15.78 -20.29
CA GLU A 138 -5.29 15.51 -20.25
C GLU A 138 -4.96 14.50 -19.14
N PHE A 139 -5.60 14.61 -17.98
CA PHE A 139 -5.46 13.60 -16.93
C PHE A 139 -6.00 12.24 -17.37
N ARG A 140 -7.11 12.21 -18.12
CA ARG A 140 -7.63 10.95 -18.68
C ARG A 140 -6.64 10.27 -19.62
N LYS A 141 -5.96 11.02 -20.49
CA LYS A 141 -4.86 10.49 -21.30
C LYS A 141 -3.71 9.99 -20.42
N LEU A 142 -3.29 10.79 -19.45
CA LEU A 142 -2.22 10.41 -18.52
C LEU A 142 -2.54 9.11 -17.77
N TYR A 143 -3.79 8.93 -17.36
CA TYR A 143 -4.28 7.71 -16.73
C TYR A 143 -4.17 6.49 -17.68
N GLN A 144 -4.56 6.64 -18.93
CA GLN A 144 -4.45 5.57 -19.94
C GLN A 144 -3.00 5.27 -20.36
N GLU A 145 -2.09 6.21 -20.15
CA GLU A 145 -0.66 6.08 -20.45
C GLU A 145 0.17 5.42 -19.34
N GLN A 146 -0.46 5.06 -18.21
CA GLN A 146 0.23 4.31 -17.16
C GLN A 146 0.65 2.93 -17.67
N GLU A 147 1.78 2.41 -17.17
CA GLU A 147 2.28 1.09 -17.60
C GLU A 147 1.26 -0.01 -17.30
N PHE A 148 0.78 -0.08 -16.06
CA PHE A 148 -0.28 -0.99 -15.65
C PHE A 148 -0.97 -0.56 -14.35
N ILE A 149 -2.09 -1.20 -14.04
CA ILE A 149 -2.68 -1.20 -12.70
C ILE A 149 -2.57 -2.62 -12.15
N CYS A 150 -1.94 -2.78 -10.97
CA CYS A 150 -1.72 -4.11 -10.39
C CYS A 150 -3.06 -4.75 -9.98
N LEU A 151 -3.07 -6.06 -9.75
CA LEU A 151 -4.30 -6.81 -9.52
C LEU A 151 -5.06 -6.34 -8.27
N GLU A 152 -4.34 -6.06 -7.18
CA GLU A 152 -4.90 -5.53 -5.93
C GLU A 152 -5.59 -4.18 -6.18
N HIS A 153 -4.88 -3.24 -6.80
CA HIS A 153 -5.44 -1.92 -7.08
C HIS A 153 -6.53 -1.94 -8.14
N TYR A 154 -6.49 -2.86 -9.13
CA TYR A 154 -7.59 -3.06 -10.05
C TYR A 154 -8.87 -3.44 -9.30
N GLN A 155 -8.79 -4.39 -8.36
CA GLN A 155 -9.93 -4.77 -7.52
C GLN A 155 -10.41 -3.60 -6.65
N GLN A 156 -9.49 -2.87 -6.02
CA GLN A 156 -9.83 -1.77 -5.13
C GLN A 156 -10.46 -0.58 -5.87
N VAL A 157 -9.85 -0.12 -6.97
CA VAL A 157 -10.34 0.94 -7.85
C VAL A 157 -11.72 0.57 -8.39
N SER A 158 -11.88 -0.65 -8.89
CA SER A 158 -13.17 -1.12 -9.41
C SER A 158 -14.24 -1.11 -8.32
N THR A 159 -13.92 -1.60 -7.11
CA THR A 159 -14.86 -1.64 -5.98
C THR A 159 -15.29 -0.25 -5.54
N ILE A 160 -14.35 0.70 -5.43
CA ILE A 160 -14.65 2.08 -5.04
C ILE A 160 -15.42 2.80 -6.14
N SER A 161 -15.12 2.50 -7.41
CA SER A 161 -15.83 3.11 -8.54
C SER A 161 -17.34 2.81 -8.51
N LEU A 162 -17.75 1.60 -8.10
CA LEU A 162 -19.17 1.24 -7.95
C LEU A 162 -19.94 2.12 -6.96
N LYS A 163 -19.24 2.70 -5.97
CA LYS A 163 -19.84 3.58 -4.94
C LYS A 163 -19.61 5.07 -5.22
N GLY A 164 -18.55 5.41 -5.95
CA GLY A 164 -18.06 6.78 -6.10
C GLY A 164 -18.32 7.41 -7.47
N VAL A 165 -18.59 6.59 -8.50
CA VAL A 165 -18.70 7.04 -9.89
C VAL A 165 -20.16 7.06 -10.35
N PRO A 166 -20.65 8.16 -10.96
CA PRO A 166 -21.96 8.18 -11.59
C PRO A 166 -22.09 7.10 -12.66
N ALA A 167 -23.26 6.44 -12.74
CA ALA A 167 -23.50 5.33 -13.67
C ALA A 167 -23.18 5.65 -15.14
N LYS A 168 -23.33 6.92 -15.55
CA LYS A 168 -22.97 7.41 -16.91
C LYS A 168 -21.49 7.25 -17.28
N HIS A 169 -20.59 7.28 -16.30
CA HIS A 169 -19.13 7.24 -16.51
C HIS A 169 -18.50 5.94 -16.04
N LEU A 170 -19.25 5.12 -15.29
CA LEU A 170 -18.74 3.89 -14.69
C LEU A 170 -18.20 2.91 -15.73
N ALA A 171 -18.91 2.71 -16.84
CA ALA A 171 -18.49 1.78 -17.89
C ALA A 171 -17.19 2.23 -18.58
N ASP A 172 -17.07 3.52 -18.90
CA ASP A 172 -15.88 4.07 -19.55
C ASP A 172 -14.67 4.06 -18.61
N PHE A 173 -14.85 4.44 -17.34
CA PHE A 173 -13.78 4.41 -16.35
C PHE A 173 -13.32 2.98 -16.04
N HIS A 174 -14.28 2.06 -15.91
CA HIS A 174 -13.99 0.64 -15.71
C HIS A 174 -13.23 0.08 -16.91
N LYS A 175 -13.64 0.41 -18.13
CA LYS A 175 -12.92 -0.01 -19.35
C LYS A 175 -11.46 0.48 -19.34
N ASP A 176 -11.22 1.78 -19.11
CA ASP A 176 -9.87 2.34 -19.07
C ASP A 176 -9.00 1.63 -18.01
N THR A 177 -9.57 1.35 -16.83
CA THR A 177 -8.88 0.64 -15.74
C THR A 177 -8.62 -0.84 -16.09
N ALA A 178 -9.61 -1.52 -16.66
CA ALA A 178 -9.53 -2.93 -17.00
C ALA A 178 -8.57 -3.19 -18.16
N ASP A 179 -8.53 -2.31 -19.17
CA ASP A 179 -7.62 -2.40 -20.30
C ASP A 179 -6.15 -2.34 -19.82
N LEU A 180 -5.82 -1.45 -18.88
CA LEU A 180 -4.48 -1.37 -18.26
C LEU A 180 -4.08 -2.66 -17.54
N ALA A 181 -4.96 -3.19 -16.69
CA ALA A 181 -4.68 -4.41 -15.93
C ALA A 181 -4.63 -5.66 -16.83
N LYS A 182 -5.57 -5.77 -17.77
CA LYS A 182 -5.68 -6.92 -18.67
C LYS A 182 -4.52 -7.00 -19.65
N LYS A 183 -4.15 -5.87 -20.28
CA LYS A 183 -3.02 -5.81 -21.21
C LYS A 183 -1.73 -6.26 -20.54
N GLN A 184 -1.50 -5.82 -19.29
CA GLN A 184 -0.34 -6.26 -18.52
C GLN A 184 -0.38 -7.76 -18.24
N LEU A 185 -1.52 -8.29 -17.80
CA LEU A 185 -1.66 -9.72 -17.52
C LEU A 185 -1.39 -10.58 -18.77
N GLU A 186 -1.91 -10.20 -19.93
CA GLU A 186 -1.66 -10.91 -21.19
C GLU A 186 -0.17 -10.89 -21.59
N LEU A 187 0.50 -9.74 -21.39
CA LEU A 187 1.94 -9.60 -21.62
C LEU A 187 2.75 -10.50 -20.68
N LEU A 188 2.42 -10.49 -19.39
CA LEU A 188 3.06 -11.32 -18.37
C LEU A 188 2.91 -12.82 -18.64
N ILE A 189 1.72 -13.25 -19.06
CA ILE A 189 1.50 -14.65 -19.46
C ILE A 189 2.45 -15.03 -20.61
N GLY A 190 2.60 -14.16 -21.62
CA GLY A 190 3.53 -14.37 -22.73
C GLY A 190 4.98 -14.47 -22.28
N ASP A 191 5.43 -13.52 -21.45
CA ASP A 191 6.80 -13.45 -20.97
C ASP A 191 7.18 -14.61 -20.06
N THR A 192 6.29 -15.00 -19.15
CA THR A 192 6.50 -16.15 -18.25
C THR A 192 6.42 -17.47 -19.01
N THR A 193 5.57 -17.58 -20.03
CA THR A 193 5.55 -18.75 -20.92
C THR A 193 6.89 -18.87 -21.67
N HIS A 194 7.40 -17.76 -22.22
CA HIS A 194 8.69 -17.75 -22.88
C HIS A 194 9.83 -18.06 -21.91
N PHE A 195 9.80 -17.51 -20.69
CA PHE A 195 10.74 -17.87 -19.62
C PHE A 195 10.76 -19.37 -19.36
N CYS A 196 9.61 -20.02 -19.19
CA CYS A 196 9.53 -21.47 -19.01
C CYS A 196 10.09 -22.25 -20.21
N ASN A 197 9.80 -21.80 -21.43
CA ASN A 197 10.29 -22.44 -22.66
C ASN A 197 11.82 -22.37 -22.81
N MET A 198 12.48 -21.35 -22.25
CA MET A 198 13.95 -21.24 -22.29
C MET A 198 14.67 -22.36 -21.53
N PHE A 199 13.97 -23.07 -20.63
CA PHE A 199 14.52 -24.25 -19.94
C PHE A 199 14.29 -25.57 -20.70
N ASP A 200 13.56 -25.55 -21.82
CA ASP A 200 13.50 -26.69 -22.73
C ASP A 200 14.83 -26.82 -23.49
N TYR A 201 15.40 -28.03 -23.52
CA TYR A 201 16.65 -28.33 -24.22
C TYR A 201 16.61 -28.01 -25.73
N ARG A 202 15.42 -27.87 -26.32
CA ARG A 202 15.21 -27.48 -27.72
C ARG A 202 15.47 -25.99 -27.98
N ASN A 203 15.46 -25.17 -26.94
CA ASN A 203 15.57 -23.70 -27.03
C ASN A 203 16.90 -23.15 -26.51
N ARG A 204 17.96 -23.98 -26.45
CA ARG A 204 19.26 -23.61 -25.85
C ARG A 204 19.89 -22.32 -26.42
N ASP A 205 19.62 -22.02 -27.69
CA ASP A 205 20.17 -20.85 -28.39
C ASP A 205 19.11 -19.77 -28.69
N ALA A 206 17.91 -19.90 -28.12
CA ALA A 206 16.85 -18.92 -28.32
C ALA A 206 17.15 -17.61 -27.56
N ASP A 207 16.65 -16.48 -28.08
CA ASP A 207 16.75 -15.19 -27.41
C ASP A 207 15.77 -15.10 -26.24
N TRP A 208 16.25 -14.65 -25.09
CA TRP A 208 15.44 -14.47 -23.89
C TRP A 208 14.49 -13.27 -24.00
N GLY A 209 14.75 -12.30 -24.88
CA GLY A 209 13.95 -11.09 -24.98
C GLY A 209 13.72 -10.43 -23.62
N ASN A 210 12.45 -10.16 -23.29
CA ASN A 210 12.03 -9.56 -22.02
C ASN A 210 11.70 -10.58 -20.92
N SER A 211 11.95 -11.88 -21.12
CA SER A 211 11.51 -12.90 -20.16
C SER A 211 12.39 -13.03 -18.93
N LYS A 212 13.60 -12.45 -18.93
CA LYS A 212 14.56 -12.65 -17.82
C LYS A 212 14.05 -12.13 -16.48
N ASP A 213 13.25 -11.07 -16.48
CA ASP A 213 12.66 -10.44 -15.30
C ASP A 213 11.15 -10.73 -15.16
N ALA A 214 10.64 -11.73 -15.90
CA ALA A 214 9.21 -12.05 -15.93
C ALA A 214 8.67 -12.39 -14.53
N ILE A 215 9.46 -13.10 -13.71
CA ILE A 215 9.07 -13.47 -12.35
C ILE A 215 8.89 -12.23 -11.48
N GLU A 216 9.83 -11.29 -11.52
CA GLU A 216 9.77 -10.05 -10.74
C GLU A 216 8.59 -9.19 -11.18
N ARG A 217 8.32 -9.11 -12.49
CA ARG A 217 7.16 -8.36 -13.02
C ARG A 217 5.83 -9.03 -12.67
N ASP A 218 5.76 -10.36 -12.68
CA ASP A 218 4.60 -11.13 -12.21
C ASP A 218 4.31 -10.80 -10.75
N LEU A 219 5.33 -10.83 -9.88
CA LEU A 219 5.17 -10.52 -8.46
C LEU A 219 4.72 -9.07 -8.23
N ARG A 220 5.26 -8.09 -8.98
CA ARG A 220 4.81 -6.69 -8.93
C ARG A 220 3.34 -6.55 -9.29
N PHE A 221 2.89 -7.24 -10.34
CA PHE A 221 1.49 -7.18 -10.77
C PHE A 221 0.54 -7.91 -9.81
N LEU A 222 0.91 -9.10 -9.35
CA LEU A 222 0.04 -9.95 -8.52
C LEU A 222 -0.03 -9.52 -7.06
N ALA A 223 1.10 -9.10 -6.49
CA ALA A 223 1.21 -8.75 -5.07
C ALA A 223 1.33 -7.24 -4.83
N GLY A 224 1.15 -6.41 -5.87
CA GLY A 224 1.17 -4.95 -5.73
C GLY A 224 2.51 -4.40 -5.23
N ILE A 225 3.61 -5.12 -5.49
CA ILE A 225 4.94 -4.73 -5.02
C ILE A 225 5.37 -3.49 -5.82
N PRO A 226 5.74 -2.38 -5.15
CA PRO A 226 6.22 -1.20 -5.85
C PRO A 226 7.53 -1.49 -6.58
N VAL A 227 7.80 -0.71 -7.63
CA VAL A 227 9.09 -0.77 -8.31
C VAL A 227 10.15 -0.28 -7.31
N PRO A 228 11.23 -1.05 -7.08
CA PRO A 228 12.32 -0.59 -6.24
C PRO A 228 12.84 0.75 -6.78
N GLU A 229 13.05 1.73 -5.90
CA GLU A 229 13.86 2.89 -6.26
C GLU A 229 15.24 2.35 -6.66
N GLU A 230 15.73 2.68 -7.85
CA GLU A 230 17.11 2.35 -8.22
C GLU A 230 18.00 2.98 -7.15
N ASN A 231 18.63 2.14 -6.33
CA ASN A 231 19.64 2.59 -5.38
C ASN A 231 20.72 3.27 -6.23
N ASN A 232 20.75 4.60 -6.22
CA ASN A 232 21.99 5.32 -6.44
C ASN A 232 22.92 4.91 -5.28
N GLU A 233 23.58 3.76 -5.42
CA GLU A 233 24.67 3.39 -4.54
C GLU A 233 25.66 4.57 -4.53
N PRO A 234 26.05 5.11 -3.36
CA PRO A 234 27.26 5.90 -3.33
C PRO A 234 28.38 4.96 -3.79
N SER A 235 29.04 5.31 -4.90
CA SER A 235 30.23 4.62 -5.37
C SER A 235 31.23 4.46 -4.21
N PRO A 236 31.96 3.34 -4.14
CA PRO A 236 32.84 2.99 -3.01
C PRO A 236 33.88 4.06 -2.68
#